data_AF-A0A2Z6MW75-F1
#
_entry.id   AF-A0A2Z6MW75-F1
#
_cell.length_a   1.000
_cell.length_b   1.000
_cell.length_c   1.000
_cell.angle_alpha   90.00
_cell.angle_beta   90.00
_cell.angle_gamma   90.00
#
_symmetry.space_group_name_H-M   'P 1'
#
loop_
_entity.id
_entity.type
_entity.pdbx_description
1 polymer ?
#
loop_
_entity_poly.entity_id
_entity_poly.type
_entity_poly.pdbx_seq_one_letter_code
_entity_poly.pdbx_strand_id
1 'polypeptide(L)' 'MAKDPKQPLNTRIKDLVDRMTLEEKIGQMVQIDRSVASADVMNKYFIGSILSGGGSVPKPQATAKDWM' A
#
# COMPACT_ATOMS: atom_id res chain seq x y z
N MET A 1 -16.91 6.76 8.64
CA MET A 1 -17.82 6.38 7.54
C MET A 1 -17.09 5.63 6.42
N ALA A 2 -15.79 5.88 6.21
CA ALA A 2 -14.95 5.26 5.19
C ALA A 2 -14.95 3.72 5.16
N LYS A 3 -15.08 3.08 6.34
CA LYS A 3 -15.09 1.61 6.48
C LYS A 3 -16.46 0.95 6.26
N ASP A 4 -17.55 1.72 6.17
CA ASP A 4 -18.89 1.16 5.95
C ASP A 4 -19.09 0.84 4.45
N PRO A 5 -19.19 -0.43 4.03
CA PRO A 5 -19.32 -0.80 2.63
C PRO A 5 -20.68 -0.42 2.03
N LYS A 6 -21.69 -0.07 2.85
CA LYS A 6 -23.02 0.34 2.38
C LYS A 6 -23.07 1.81 1.93
N GLN A 7 -22.06 2.61 2.29
CA GLN A 7 -21.97 4.01 1.86
C GLN A 7 -21.55 4.13 0.39
N PRO A 8 -21.99 5.17 -0.33
CA PRO A 8 -21.51 5.45 -1.67
C PRO A 8 -19.97 5.56 -1.72
N LEU A 9 -19.37 5.10 -2.81
CA LEU A 9 -17.92 5.08 -2.99
C LEU A 9 -17.28 6.46 -2.72
N ASN A 10 -17.80 7.51 -3.35
CA ASN A 10 -17.26 8.87 -3.20
C ASN A 10 -17.39 9.40 -1.76
N THR A 11 -18.44 9.00 -1.03
CA THR A 11 -18.60 9.34 0.39
C THR A 11 -17.49 8.70 1.22
N ARG A 12 -17.15 7.44 0.95
CA ARG A 12 -16.08 6.73 1.65
C ARG A 12 -14.70 7.29 1.32
N ILE A 13 -14.45 7.61 0.04
CA ILE A 13 -13.20 8.23 -0.40
C ILE A 13 -13.02 9.59 0.29
N LYS A 14 -14.05 10.44 0.26
CA LYS A 14 -13.98 11.77 0.88
C LYS A 14 -13.73 11.67 2.39
N ASP A 15 -14.50 10.85 3.11
CA ASP A 15 -14.30 10.65 4.55
C ASP A 15 -12.91 10.08 4.89
N LEU A 16 -12.32 9.25 4.03
CA LEU A 16 -10.97 8.74 4.22
C LEU A 16 -9.93 9.85 4.03
N VAL A 17 -9.96 10.55 2.88
CA VAL A 17 -8.98 11.59 2.52
C VAL A 17 -9.04 12.78 3.48
N ASP A 18 -10.23 13.13 3.99
CA ASP A 18 -10.42 14.22 4.95
C ASP A 18 -9.80 13.90 6.32
N ARG A 19 -9.63 12.62 6.68
CA ARG A 19 -9.03 12.18 7.94
C ARG A 19 -7.52 11.98 7.86
N MET A 20 -6.96 11.95 6.65
CA MET A 20 -5.53 11.68 6.45
C MET A 20 -4.68 12.93 6.74
N THR A 21 -3.54 12.71 7.39
CA THR A 21 -2.46 13.69 7.47
C THR A 21 -1.83 13.92 6.10
N LEU A 22 -0.98 14.94 5.98
CA LEU A 22 -0.24 15.19 4.73
C LEU A 22 0.72 14.02 4.43
N GLU A 23 1.38 13.51 5.47
CA GLU A 23 2.30 12.38 5.41
C GLU A 23 1.61 11.11 4.92
N GLU A 24 0.41 10.83 5.41
CA GLU A 24 -0.39 9.69 4.94
C GLU A 24 -0.78 9.85 3.47
N LYS A 25 -1.15 11.07 3.04
CA LYS A 25 -1.50 11.34 1.63
C LYS A 25 -0.31 11.14 0.72
N ILE A 26 0.86 11.64 1.12
CA ILE A 26 2.12 11.44 0.39
C ILE A 26 2.45 9.95 0.36
N GLY A 27 2.39 9.25 1.49
CA GLY A 27 2.64 7.81 1.58
C GLY A 27 1.80 6.99 0.61
N GLN A 28 0.51 7.32 0.48
CA GLN A 28 -0.38 6.66 -0.49
C GLN A 28 0.01 6.89 -1.96
N MET A 29 0.71 7.97 -2.27
CA MET A 29 1.24 8.27 -3.61
C MET A 29 2.62 7.63 -3.88
N VAL A 30 3.25 7.04 -2.87
CA VAL A 30 4.58 6.43 -2.97
C VAL A 30 4.48 4.95 -3.33
N GLN A 31 5.25 4.56 -4.34
CA GLN A 31 5.47 3.17 -4.75
C GLN A 31 6.92 2.77 -4.48
N ILE A 32 7.13 1.67 -3.75
CA ILE A 32 8.48 1.14 -3.44
C ILE A 32 8.69 -0.23 -4.08
N ASP A 33 9.94 -0.59 -4.34
CA ASP A 33 10.28 -1.95 -4.74
C ASP A 33 10.23 -2.91 -3.53
N ARG A 34 9.83 -4.15 -3.78
CA ARG A 34 9.73 -5.21 -2.76
C ARG A 34 11.04 -5.41 -2.00
N SER A 35 12.20 -5.24 -2.65
CA SER A 35 13.51 -5.44 -2.02
C SER A 35 13.76 -4.56 -0.78
N VAL A 36 13.07 -3.43 -0.66
CA VAL A 36 13.16 -2.52 0.49
C VAL A 36 11.89 -2.52 1.35
N ALA A 37 10.90 -3.33 1.00
CA ALA A 37 9.64 -3.41 1.73
C ALA A 37 9.78 -4.26 3.00
N SER A 38 9.25 -3.74 4.10
CA SER A 38 9.06 -4.46 5.36
C SER A 38 7.80 -3.96 6.04
N ALA A 39 7.21 -4.74 6.95
CA ALA A 39 6.04 -4.30 7.72
C ALA A 39 6.28 -2.95 8.43
N ASP A 40 7.49 -2.75 8.98
CA ASP A 40 7.86 -1.50 9.65
C ASP A 40 7.95 -0.33 8.68
N VAL A 41 8.56 -0.52 7.50
CA VAL A 41 8.65 0.52 6.45
C VAL A 41 7.24 0.90 5.97
N MET A 42 6.40 -0.09 5.70
CA MET A 42 5.03 0.13 5.24
C MET A 42 4.21 0.91 6.26
N ASN A 43 4.29 0.52 7.54
CA ASN A 43 3.54 1.17 8.62
C ASN A 43 4.08 2.57 8.94
N LYS A 44 5.41 2.75 8.99
CA LYS A 44 6.04 4.02 9.37
C LYS A 44 5.81 5.12 8.32
N TYR A 45 5.80 4.75 7.03
CA TYR A 45 5.73 5.72 5.93
C TYR A 45 4.42 5.67 5.14
N PHE A 46 3.42 4.92 5.61
CA PHE A 46 2.08 4.85 5.02
C PHE A 46 2.07 4.49 3.52
N ILE A 47 3.01 3.62 3.12
CA ILE A 47 3.27 3.30 1.71
C ILE A 47 2.01 2.76 1.03
N GLY A 48 1.62 3.38 -0.09
CA GLY A 48 0.40 3.05 -0.84
C GLY A 48 0.59 1.94 -1.86
N SER A 49 1.81 1.71 -2.35
CA SER A 49 2.07 0.71 -3.39
C SER A 49 3.41 0.01 -3.22
N ILE A 50 3.44 -1.29 -3.52
CA ILE A 50 4.66 -2.10 -3.65
C ILE A 50 4.67 -2.65 -5.07
N LEU A 51 5.83 -2.58 -5.73
CA LEU A 51 6.07 -3.29 -6.98
C LEU A 51 7.12 -4.39 -6.80
N SER A 52 7.11 -5.37 -7.69
CA SER A 52 8.27 -6.24 -7.90
C SER A 52 8.84 -5.92 -9.27
N GLY A 53 9.91 -5.13 -9.31
CA GLY A 53 10.61 -4.80 -10.54
C GLY A 53 11.25 -6.02 -11.19
N GLY A 54 11.74 -5.86 -12.43
CA GLY A 54 12.49 -6.92 -13.12
C GLY A 54 13.69 -7.37 -12.27
N GLY A 55 13.73 -8.65 -11.90
CA GLY A 55 14.77 -9.22 -11.04
C GLY A 55 14.46 -9.20 -9.54
N SER A 56 13.41 -8.49 -9.08
CA SER A 56 12.96 -8.51 -7.69
C SER A 56 12.11 -9.76 -7.38
N VAL A 57 12.69 -10.94 -7.60
CA VAL A 57 12.08 -12.23 -7.25
C VAL A 57 12.25 -12.51 -5.75
N PRO A 58 11.26 -13.12 -5.06
CA PRO A 58 11.39 -13.45 -3.64
C PRO A 58 12.56 -14.39 -3.36
N LYS A 59 12.80 -15.32 -4.29
CA LYS A 59 13.92 -16.26 -4.28
C LYS A 59 14.10 -16.89 -5.67
N PRO A 60 15.26 -17.50 -5.96
CA PRO A 60 15.41 -18.38 -7.12
C PRO A 60 14.32 -19.47 -7.15
N GLN A 61 13.73 -19.71 -8.32
CA GLN A 61 12.66 -20.71 -8.54
C GLN A 61 11.45 -20.53 -7.59
N ALA A 62 11.04 -19.28 -7.37
CA ALA A 62 9.87 -18.93 -6.55
C ALA A 62 8.59 -19.64 -7.00
N THR A 63 7.87 -20.22 -6.04
CA THR A 63 6.51 -20.74 -6.23
C THR A 63 5.51 -19.59 -6.21
N ALA A 64 4.27 -19.83 -6.67
CA ALA A 64 3.19 -18.84 -6.56
C ALA A 64 2.97 -18.36 -5.11
N LYS A 65 3.18 -19.24 -4.13
CA LYS A 65 3.03 -18.90 -2.71
C LYS A 65 4.11 -17.94 -2.20
N ASP A 66 5.30 -17.92 -2.80
CA ASP A 66 6.40 -17.02 -2.38
C ASP A 66 6.15 -15.55 -2.79
N TRP A 67 5.17 -15.31 -3.65
CA TRP A 67 4.72 -13.98 -4.09
C TRP A 67 3.58 -13.42 -3.24
N MET A 68 2.91 -14.25 -2.45
CA MET A 68 1.88 -13.85 -1.48
C MET A 68 2.51 -13.55 -0.12
#